data_AF-A0A535C4N3-F1
#
_entry.id   AF-A0A535C4N3-F1
#
_cell.length_a   1.000
_cell.length_b   1.000
_cell.length_c   1.000
_cell.angle_alpha   90.00
_cell.angle_beta   90.00
_cell.angle_gamma   90.00
#
_symmetry.space_group_name_H-M   'P 1'
#
loop_
_entity.id
_entity.type
_entity.pdbx_description
1 polymer ?
#
loop_
_entity_poly.entity_id
_entity_poly.type
_entity_poly.pdbx_seq_one_letter_code
_entity_poly.pdbx_strand_id
1 'polypeptide(L)'
;MIARGIERAARAALGSWRGLSLDARLVFAVGVFNWLLLFANHTTVADTRDLPLWRLFPPGWDAVFLIACGVGAVLYALRDLRSGSAFTTRQRALHLGAIVASFVVAPTIASIVLRETGRAYTYIHDGALMVEWAARKLLSGQNPYVADYLDTPLVNWPMVNNPALYHLTYFPSLFLITVPFVWVFDHFSITWDERYLYLPAFIATLAILPLLVKRPEHRLALVALVALNPQLFPFVVEGRNDFFVLAFLFAGIALLQREH
;
A
#
# COMPACT_ATOMS: atom_id res chain seq x y z
N MET A 1 32.30 -30.62 -16.01
CA MET A 1 32.47 -29.17 -16.26
C MET A 1 31.31 -28.33 -15.74
N ILE A 2 30.05 -28.76 -15.94
CA ILE A 2 28.84 -28.05 -15.48
C ILE A 2 28.81 -27.85 -13.95
N ALA A 3 29.10 -28.88 -13.15
CA ALA A 3 29.09 -28.79 -11.68
C ALA A 3 30.04 -27.71 -11.11
N ARG A 4 31.27 -27.62 -11.65
CA ARG A 4 32.25 -26.57 -11.25
C ARG A 4 31.86 -25.17 -11.74
N GLY A 5 31.03 -25.06 -12.77
CA GLY A 5 30.46 -23.81 -13.23
C GLY A 5 29.35 -23.32 -12.29
N ILE A 6 28.43 -24.23 -11.93
CA ILE A 6 27.35 -23.97 -10.97
C ILE A 6 27.93 -23.58 -9.60
N GLU A 7 28.93 -24.30 -9.12
CA GLU A 7 29.58 -23.99 -7.84
C GLU A 7 30.21 -22.59 -7.82
N ARG A 8 30.89 -22.20 -8.90
CA ARG A 8 31.48 -20.86 -9.02
C ARG A 8 30.41 -19.77 -9.06
N ALA A 9 29.33 -19.99 -9.82
CA ALA A 9 28.20 -19.07 -9.87
C ALA A 9 27.51 -18.93 -8.49
N ALA A 10 27.29 -20.04 -7.79
CA ALA A 10 26.69 -20.05 -6.47
C ALA A 10 27.55 -19.31 -5.44
N ARG A 11 28.87 -19.55 -5.43
CA ARG A 11 29.81 -18.82 -4.56
C ARG A 11 29.83 -17.33 -4.87
N ALA A 12 29.82 -16.95 -6.14
CA ALA A 12 29.75 -15.53 -6.54
C ALA A 12 28.44 -14.88 -6.09
N ALA A 13 27.30 -15.55 -6.28
CA ALA A 13 26.00 -15.06 -5.85
C ALA A 13 25.92 -14.91 -4.32
N LEU A 14 26.40 -15.90 -3.56
CA LEU A 14 26.51 -15.85 -2.10
C LEU A 14 27.43 -14.73 -1.63
N GLY A 15 28.55 -14.51 -2.32
CA GLY A 15 29.48 -13.41 -2.06
C GLY A 15 28.81 -12.06 -2.23
N SER A 16 28.14 -11.83 -3.37
CA SER A 16 27.37 -10.62 -3.64
C SER A 16 26.25 -10.41 -2.61
N TRP A 17 25.49 -11.46 -2.28
CA TRP A 17 24.44 -11.37 -1.26
C TRP A 17 24.98 -10.95 0.11
N ARG A 18 26.10 -11.51 0.54
CA ARG A 18 26.77 -11.15 1.80
C ARG A 18 27.35 -9.73 1.76
N GLY A 19 27.73 -9.23 0.60
CA GLY A 19 28.22 -7.87 0.40
C GLY A 19 27.13 -6.79 0.48
N LEU A 20 25.86 -7.15 0.32
CA LEU A 20 24.75 -6.20 0.40
C LEU A 20 24.53 -5.71 1.84
N SER A 21 24.22 -4.42 1.93
CA SER A 21 23.61 -3.79 3.11
C SER A 21 22.27 -4.43 3.46
N LEU A 22 21.83 -4.31 4.72
CA LEU A 22 20.60 -4.94 5.20
C LEU A 22 19.37 -4.45 4.44
N ASP A 23 19.25 -3.14 4.22
CA ASP A 23 18.17 -2.55 3.44
C ASP A 23 18.17 -3.08 2.00
N ALA A 24 19.33 -3.15 1.35
CA ALA A 24 19.42 -3.65 -0.02
C ALA A 24 19.02 -5.12 -0.14
N ARG A 25 19.36 -5.96 0.84
CA ARG A 25 18.87 -7.36 0.88
C ARG A 25 17.36 -7.44 0.97
N LEU A 26 16.75 -6.64 1.84
CA LEU A 26 15.29 -6.66 2.02
C LEU A 26 14.56 -6.08 0.81
N VAL A 27 15.02 -4.94 0.29
CA VAL A 27 14.46 -4.33 -0.93
C VAL A 27 14.54 -5.31 -2.10
N PHE A 28 15.68 -5.98 -2.28
CA PHE A 28 15.82 -6.99 -3.32
C PHE A 28 14.90 -8.18 -3.10
N ALA A 29 14.99 -8.85 -1.94
CA ALA A 29 14.25 -10.09 -1.70
C ALA A 29 12.74 -9.86 -1.74
N VAL A 30 12.25 -8.84 -1.02
CA VAL A 30 10.83 -8.55 -0.91
C VAL A 30 10.32 -7.92 -2.20
N GLY A 31 11.06 -6.99 -2.81
CA GLY A 31 10.68 -6.37 -4.07
C GLY A 31 10.62 -7.36 -5.24
N VAL A 32 11.60 -8.26 -5.37
CA VAL A 32 11.58 -9.32 -6.39
C VAL A 32 10.46 -10.32 -6.09
N PHE A 33 10.22 -10.68 -4.83
CA PHE A 33 9.10 -11.56 -4.47
C PHE A 33 7.76 -10.94 -4.87
N ASN A 34 7.51 -9.69 -4.51
CA ASN A 34 6.29 -8.97 -4.91
C ASN A 34 6.17 -8.85 -6.42
N TRP A 35 7.27 -8.58 -7.11
CA TRP A 35 7.29 -8.52 -8.56
C TRP A 35 6.83 -9.84 -9.20
N LEU A 36 7.31 -10.98 -8.68
CA LEU A 36 6.85 -12.30 -9.12
C LEU A 36 5.38 -12.56 -8.76
N LEU A 37 4.91 -12.09 -7.61
CA LEU A 37 3.50 -12.18 -7.23
C LEU A 37 2.59 -11.35 -8.15
N LEU A 38 3.02 -10.15 -8.56
CA LEU A 38 2.27 -9.31 -9.50
C LEU A 38 2.12 -9.96 -10.88
N PHE A 39 3.08 -10.79 -11.30
CA PHE A 39 2.94 -11.60 -12.51
C PHE A 39 1.91 -12.72 -12.35
N ALA A 40 1.76 -13.26 -11.13
CA ALA A 40 0.85 -14.37 -10.86
C ALA A 40 -0.61 -13.93 -10.61
N ASN A 41 -0.80 -12.73 -10.04
CA ASN A 41 -2.11 -12.20 -9.66
C ASN A 41 -2.41 -10.88 -10.38
N HIS A 42 -3.36 -10.89 -11.31
CA HIS A 42 -3.72 -9.72 -12.13
C HIS A 42 -4.78 -8.79 -11.51
N THR A 43 -5.25 -9.07 -10.29
CA THR A 43 -6.27 -8.26 -9.60
C THR A 43 -5.67 -7.52 -8.42
N THR A 44 -6.10 -6.26 -8.23
CA THR A 44 -5.61 -5.38 -7.18
C THR A 44 -6.46 -5.35 -5.93
N VAL A 45 -7.68 -5.89 -6.01
CA VAL A 45 -8.51 -6.21 -4.85
C VAL A 45 -8.78 -7.71 -4.87
N ALA A 46 -8.28 -8.43 -3.86
CA ALA A 46 -8.30 -9.89 -3.79
C ALA A 46 -9.69 -10.51 -4.00
N ASP A 47 -10.74 -9.79 -3.58
CA ASP A 47 -12.12 -10.29 -3.51
C ASP A 47 -13.07 -9.74 -4.59
N THR A 48 -12.59 -8.88 -5.49
CA THR A 48 -13.44 -8.33 -6.57
C THR A 48 -13.17 -9.01 -7.92
N ARG A 49 -14.17 -8.96 -8.80
CA ARG A 49 -14.00 -9.31 -10.23
C ARG A 49 -13.61 -8.10 -11.06
N ASP A 50 -12.95 -7.13 -10.44
CA ASP A 50 -12.57 -5.92 -11.12
C ASP A 50 -11.55 -6.22 -12.21
N LEU A 51 -11.62 -5.39 -13.24
CA LEU A 51 -10.72 -5.52 -14.36
C LEU A 51 -9.34 -5.06 -13.93
N PRO A 52 -8.27 -5.50 -14.59
CA PRO A 52 -6.94 -5.08 -14.20
C PRO A 52 -6.76 -3.56 -14.32
N LEU A 53 -5.95 -2.96 -13.43
CA LEU A 53 -5.65 -1.52 -13.46
C LEU A 53 -5.11 -1.03 -14.81
N TRP A 54 -4.54 -1.96 -15.59
CA TRP A 54 -4.00 -1.73 -16.92
C TRP A 54 -5.00 -1.15 -17.91
N ARG A 55 -6.32 -1.23 -17.66
CA ARG A 55 -7.33 -0.61 -18.54
C ARG A 55 -7.19 0.91 -18.66
N LEU A 56 -6.54 1.58 -17.72
CA LEU A 56 -6.24 3.00 -17.84
C LEU A 56 -5.17 3.31 -18.88
N PHE A 57 -4.40 2.30 -19.30
CA PHE A 57 -3.22 2.48 -20.12
C PHE A 57 -3.37 1.80 -21.49
N PRO A 58 -2.65 2.27 -22.52
CA PRO A 58 -2.61 1.58 -23.80
C PRO A 58 -2.09 0.13 -23.66
N PRO A 59 -2.44 -0.78 -24.59
CA PRO A 59 -1.93 -2.15 -24.56
C PRO A 59 -0.39 -2.22 -24.46
N GLY A 60 0.14 -3.10 -23.59
CA GLY A 60 1.58 -3.30 -23.37
C GLY A 60 2.17 -2.45 -22.24
N TRP A 61 1.45 -1.46 -21.71
CA TRP A 61 1.90 -0.66 -20.56
C TRP A 61 1.89 -1.43 -19.24
N ASP A 62 1.08 -2.49 -19.15
CA ASP A 62 1.13 -3.48 -18.09
C ASP A 62 2.50 -4.14 -17.99
N ALA A 63 3.05 -4.59 -19.12
CA ALA A 63 4.39 -5.18 -19.16
C ALA A 63 5.46 -4.14 -18.77
N VAL A 64 5.35 -2.90 -19.25
CA VAL A 64 6.29 -1.81 -18.89
C VAL A 64 6.26 -1.55 -17.38
N PHE A 65 5.08 -1.43 -16.78
CA PHE A 65 4.94 -1.21 -15.35
C PHE A 65 5.50 -2.39 -14.54
N LEU A 66 5.18 -3.63 -14.92
CA LEU A 66 5.67 -4.83 -14.25
C LEU A 66 7.21 -4.86 -14.34
N ILE A 67 7.79 -4.62 -15.51
CA ILE A 67 9.25 -4.53 -15.67
C ILE A 67 9.82 -3.42 -14.78
N ALA A 68 9.21 -2.24 -14.72
CA ALA A 68 9.68 -1.13 -13.90
C ALA A 68 9.71 -1.50 -12.40
N CYS A 69 8.69 -2.19 -11.90
CA CYS A 69 8.63 -2.65 -10.51
C CYS A 69 9.78 -3.61 -10.17
N GLY A 70 10.03 -4.61 -11.01
CA GLY A 70 11.12 -5.56 -10.81
C GLY A 70 12.51 -4.94 -10.96
N VAL A 71 12.69 -4.14 -12.01
CA VAL A 71 13.95 -3.46 -12.31
C VAL A 71 14.33 -2.51 -11.17
N GLY A 72 13.38 -1.78 -10.56
CA GLY A 72 13.66 -0.92 -9.42
C GLY A 72 14.31 -1.67 -8.25
N ALA A 73 13.73 -2.81 -7.84
CA ALA A 73 14.27 -3.63 -6.75
C ALA A 73 15.66 -4.21 -7.07
N VAL A 74 15.87 -4.68 -8.30
CA VAL A 74 17.17 -5.22 -8.75
C VAL A 74 18.23 -4.12 -8.83
N LEU A 75 17.89 -2.96 -9.39
CA LEU A 75 18.80 -1.82 -9.51
C LEU A 75 19.21 -1.28 -8.14
N TYR A 76 18.33 -1.35 -7.13
CA TYR A 76 18.68 -0.96 -5.77
C TYR A 76 19.87 -1.77 -5.24
N ALA A 77 19.78 -3.10 -5.34
CA ALA A 77 20.86 -4.00 -4.91
C ALA A 77 22.14 -3.84 -5.76
N LEU A 78 22.00 -3.70 -7.08
CA LEU A 78 23.16 -3.48 -7.95
C LEU A 78 23.87 -2.16 -7.64
N ARG A 79 23.12 -1.09 -7.34
CA ARG A 79 23.68 0.20 -6.96
C ARG A 79 24.38 0.13 -5.61
N ASP A 80 23.82 -0.62 -4.65
CA ASP A 80 24.45 -0.90 -3.36
C ASP A 80 25.80 -1.59 -3.52
N LEU A 81 25.87 -2.68 -4.31
CA LEU A 81 27.11 -3.41 -4.56
C LEU A 81 28.18 -2.57 -5.26
N ARG A 82 27.77 -1.75 -6.24
CA ARG A 82 28.71 -0.95 -7.04
C ARG A 82 29.23 0.28 -6.31
N SER A 83 28.36 0.92 -5.52
CA SER A 83 28.66 2.24 -4.94
C SER A 83 29.01 2.15 -3.46
N GLY A 84 28.62 1.08 -2.76
CA GLY A 84 28.88 0.90 -1.33
C GLY A 84 28.46 2.12 -0.51
N SER A 85 29.42 2.70 0.21
CA SER A 85 29.23 3.89 1.04
C SER A 85 28.89 5.17 0.25
N ALA A 86 29.20 5.22 -1.06
CA ALA A 86 28.83 6.35 -1.91
C ALA A 86 27.32 6.40 -2.22
N PHE A 87 26.60 5.29 -2.05
CA PHE A 87 25.13 5.29 -2.12
C PHE A 87 24.56 5.80 -0.80
N THR A 88 24.42 7.12 -0.71
CA THR A 88 24.07 7.81 0.53
C THR A 88 22.66 7.45 1.01
N THR A 89 22.39 7.63 2.30
CA THR A 89 21.07 7.36 2.90
C THR A 89 19.94 8.12 2.20
N ARG A 90 20.17 9.37 1.78
CA ARG A 90 19.18 10.15 1.03
C ARG A 90 18.89 9.52 -0.34
N GLN A 91 19.92 9.11 -1.06
CA GLN A 91 19.75 8.45 -2.36
C GLN A 91 19.03 7.10 -2.21
N ARG A 92 19.34 6.35 -1.16
CA ARG A 92 18.65 5.10 -0.79
C ARG A 92 17.18 5.35 -0.52
N ALA A 93 16.86 6.32 0.34
CA ALA A 93 15.48 6.68 0.66
C ALA A 93 14.70 7.12 -0.59
N LEU A 94 15.31 7.93 -1.47
CA LEU A 94 14.68 8.33 -2.73
C LEU A 94 14.43 7.14 -3.67
N HIS A 95 15.40 6.22 -3.78
CA HIS A 95 15.26 5.03 -4.62
C HIS A 95 14.19 4.08 -4.06
N LEU A 96 14.18 3.84 -2.74
CA LEU A 96 13.13 3.08 -2.08
C LEU A 96 11.77 3.75 -2.23
N GLY A 97 11.70 5.08 -2.10
CA GLY A 97 10.48 5.86 -2.34
C GLY A 97 9.95 5.67 -3.76
N ALA A 98 10.82 5.63 -4.78
CA ALA A 98 10.41 5.34 -6.16
C ALA A 98 9.85 3.91 -6.32
N ILE A 99 10.45 2.92 -5.64
CA ILE A 99 9.94 1.54 -5.62
C ILE A 99 8.58 1.47 -4.91
N VAL A 100 8.43 2.12 -3.76
CA VAL A 100 7.14 2.18 -3.05
C VAL A 100 6.09 2.91 -3.90
N ALA A 101 6.48 3.96 -4.60
CA ALA A 101 5.60 4.68 -5.50
C ALA A 101 5.11 3.78 -6.65
N SER A 102 5.99 2.93 -7.23
CA SER A 102 5.59 1.99 -8.27
C SER A 102 4.69 0.87 -7.75
N PHE A 103 5.03 0.26 -6.61
CA PHE A 103 4.27 -0.89 -6.07
C PHE A 103 2.95 -0.51 -5.40
N VAL A 104 2.84 0.69 -4.84
CA VAL A 104 1.72 1.05 -3.96
C VAL A 104 1.01 2.31 -4.41
N VAL A 105 1.73 3.43 -4.52
CA VAL A 105 1.11 4.75 -4.77
C VAL A 105 0.44 4.79 -6.14
N ALA A 106 1.14 4.41 -7.20
CA ALA A 106 0.61 4.44 -8.55
C ALA A 106 -0.59 3.48 -8.72
N PRO A 107 -0.54 2.21 -8.26
CA PRO A 107 -1.72 1.34 -8.24
C PRO A 107 -2.89 1.88 -7.43
N THR A 108 -2.64 2.52 -6.28
CA THR A 108 -3.69 3.13 -5.45
C THR A 108 -4.38 4.26 -6.22
N ILE A 109 -3.61 5.18 -6.82
CA ILE A 109 -4.15 6.28 -7.64
C ILE A 109 -4.93 5.72 -8.84
N ALA A 110 -4.39 4.74 -9.55
CA ALA A 110 -5.08 4.09 -10.66
C ALA A 110 -6.42 3.46 -10.22
N SER A 111 -6.46 2.82 -9.05
CA SER A 111 -7.67 2.22 -8.48
C SER A 111 -8.72 3.27 -8.11
N ILE A 112 -8.29 4.44 -7.59
CA ILE A 112 -9.18 5.58 -7.34
C ILE A 112 -9.76 6.10 -8.65
N VAL A 113 -8.92 6.38 -9.66
CA VAL A 113 -9.37 6.89 -10.97
C VAL A 113 -10.34 5.92 -11.67
N LEU A 114 -10.08 4.61 -11.60
CA LEU A 114 -10.97 3.61 -12.18
C LEU A 114 -12.31 3.53 -11.45
N ARG A 115 -12.33 3.72 -10.13
CA ARG A 115 -13.57 3.82 -9.37
C ARG A 115 -14.35 5.08 -9.74
N GLU A 116 -13.68 6.23 -9.77
CA GLU A 116 -14.31 7.52 -10.06
C GLU A 116 -14.92 7.58 -11.47
N THR A 117 -14.28 6.95 -12.45
CA THR A 117 -14.79 6.86 -13.83
C THR A 117 -15.70 5.65 -14.07
N GLY A 118 -15.80 4.75 -13.09
CA GLY A 118 -16.54 3.50 -13.16
C GLY A 118 -17.74 3.47 -12.23
N ARG A 119 -17.79 2.46 -11.35
CA ARG A 119 -18.88 2.27 -10.38
C ARG A 119 -18.35 2.45 -8.96
N ALA A 120 -19.16 3.06 -8.09
CA ALA A 120 -18.77 3.42 -6.73
C ALA A 120 -18.32 2.24 -5.83
N TYR A 121 -18.70 1.01 -6.17
CA TYR A 121 -18.38 -0.22 -5.42
C TYR A 121 -17.24 -1.05 -6.05
N THR A 122 -16.61 -0.55 -7.11
CA THR A 122 -15.49 -1.22 -7.80
C THR A 122 -14.16 -0.60 -7.37
N TYR A 123 -13.10 -1.41 -7.45
CA TYR A 123 -11.71 -1.09 -7.11
C TYR A 123 -11.51 -0.62 -5.68
N ILE A 124 -12.39 -1.00 -4.75
CA ILE A 124 -12.36 -0.56 -3.35
C ILE A 124 -12.83 -1.69 -2.43
N HIS A 125 -12.25 -1.74 -1.24
CA HIS A 125 -12.64 -2.64 -0.17
C HIS A 125 -13.97 -2.21 0.44
N ASP A 126 -14.83 -3.16 0.82
CA ASP A 126 -16.14 -2.89 1.43
C ASP A 126 -16.04 -2.01 2.68
N GLY A 127 -15.00 -2.24 3.48
CA GLY A 127 -14.73 -1.48 4.69
C GLY A 127 -14.51 0.02 4.46
N ALA A 128 -13.75 0.40 3.43
CA ALA A 128 -13.60 1.80 3.06
C ALA A 128 -14.96 2.37 2.63
N LEU A 129 -15.66 1.69 1.73
CA LEU A 129 -16.97 2.12 1.26
C LEU A 129 -17.96 2.29 2.43
N MET A 130 -17.97 1.39 3.40
CA MET A 130 -18.77 1.49 4.61
C MET A 130 -18.44 2.74 5.43
N VAL A 131 -17.17 3.08 5.62
CA VAL A 131 -16.76 4.30 6.35
C VAL A 131 -17.24 5.56 5.62
N GLU A 132 -17.11 5.62 4.29
CA GLU A 132 -17.60 6.74 3.49
C GLU A 132 -19.11 6.95 3.68
N TRP A 133 -19.89 5.88 3.65
CA TRP A 133 -21.34 5.95 3.81
C TRP A 133 -21.79 6.13 5.25
N ALA A 134 -21.01 5.67 6.23
CA ALA A 134 -21.23 5.98 7.64
C ALA A 134 -21.12 7.50 7.88
N ALA A 135 -20.11 8.15 7.28
CA ALA A 135 -19.97 9.60 7.32
C ALA A 135 -21.18 10.31 6.69
N ARG A 136 -21.65 9.86 5.52
CA ARG A 136 -22.85 10.41 4.87
C ARG A 136 -24.14 10.21 5.67
N LYS A 137 -24.31 9.06 6.32
CA LYS A 137 -25.44 8.80 7.22
C LYS A 137 -25.41 9.73 8.43
N LEU A 138 -24.23 9.95 9.03
CA LEU A 138 -24.10 10.94 10.10
C LEU A 138 -24.49 12.35 9.62
N LEU A 139 -23.99 12.77 8.45
CA LEU A 139 -24.30 14.07 7.86
C LEU A 139 -25.80 14.26 7.54
N SER A 140 -26.51 13.17 7.25
CA SER A 140 -27.98 13.20 7.05
C SER A 140 -28.78 13.07 8.35
N GLY A 141 -28.14 13.11 9.52
CA GLY A 141 -28.78 13.03 10.83
C GLY A 141 -29.14 11.61 11.28
N GLN A 142 -28.64 10.58 10.59
CA GLN A 142 -28.82 9.18 10.97
C GLN A 142 -27.69 8.72 11.88
N ASN A 143 -27.99 7.78 12.80
CA ASN A 143 -26.95 7.12 13.59
C ASN A 143 -26.32 5.97 12.77
N PRO A 144 -25.02 6.04 12.40
CA PRO A 144 -24.38 5.03 11.56
C PRO A 144 -24.31 3.62 12.18
N TYR A 145 -24.43 3.50 13.51
CA TYR A 145 -24.45 2.20 14.19
C TYR A 145 -25.84 1.55 14.24
N VAL A 146 -26.90 2.31 13.95
CA VAL A 146 -28.29 1.83 13.98
C VAL A 146 -28.83 1.64 12.57
N ALA A 147 -28.45 2.51 11.64
CA ALA A 147 -28.89 2.42 10.26
C ALA A 147 -28.27 1.21 9.55
N ASP A 148 -29.04 0.57 8.66
CA ASP A 148 -28.50 -0.33 7.65
C ASP A 148 -27.88 0.45 6.48
N TYR A 149 -27.23 -0.27 5.57
CA TYR A 149 -26.52 0.26 4.41
C TYR A 149 -27.07 -0.30 3.09
N LEU A 150 -28.30 -0.80 3.10
CA LEU A 150 -28.97 -1.40 1.93
C LEU A 150 -29.29 -0.37 0.85
N ASP A 151 -29.40 0.91 1.24
CA ASP A 151 -29.61 2.07 0.38
C ASP A 151 -28.32 2.61 -0.26
N THR A 152 -27.18 1.94 -0.05
CA THR A 152 -25.87 2.41 -0.50
C THR A 152 -25.28 1.50 -1.60
N PRO A 153 -24.27 1.97 -2.37
CA PRO A 153 -23.52 1.13 -3.31
C PRO A 153 -22.90 -0.13 -2.70
N LEU A 154 -22.75 -0.21 -1.36
CA LEU A 154 -22.23 -1.38 -0.65
C LEU A 154 -23.03 -2.65 -0.96
N VAL A 155 -24.33 -2.53 -1.27
CA VAL A 155 -25.20 -3.67 -1.66
C VAL A 155 -24.68 -4.42 -2.89
N ASN A 156 -23.90 -3.76 -3.74
CA ASN A 156 -23.34 -4.33 -4.95
C ASN A 156 -21.91 -4.86 -4.78
N TRP A 157 -21.32 -4.72 -3.58
CA TRP A 157 -19.98 -5.23 -3.32
C TRP A 157 -20.01 -6.78 -3.33
N PRO A 158 -19.05 -7.46 -3.99
CA PRO A 158 -19.18 -8.86 -4.39
C PRO A 158 -18.94 -9.88 -3.25
N MET A 159 -19.65 -9.75 -2.12
CA MET A 159 -19.63 -10.71 -1.02
C MET A 159 -21.01 -11.25 -0.69
N VAL A 160 -21.10 -12.56 -0.63
CA VAL A 160 -22.32 -13.27 -0.19
C VAL A 160 -22.53 -13.00 1.29
N ASN A 161 -23.74 -12.56 1.67
CA ASN A 161 -24.12 -12.26 3.04
C ASN A 161 -23.19 -11.26 3.74
N ASN A 162 -22.87 -10.14 3.07
CA ASN A 162 -22.00 -9.12 3.66
C ASN A 162 -22.63 -8.54 4.95
N PRO A 163 -22.05 -8.79 6.15
CA PRO A 163 -22.58 -8.28 7.41
C PRO A 163 -22.47 -6.74 7.50
N ALA A 164 -21.57 -6.12 6.74
CA ALA A 164 -21.44 -4.67 6.62
C ALA A 164 -22.70 -4.01 6.04
N LEU A 165 -23.63 -4.77 5.44
CA LEU A 165 -24.90 -4.20 5.01
C LEU A 165 -25.83 -3.84 6.17
N TYR A 166 -25.63 -4.44 7.35
CA TYR A 166 -26.57 -4.32 8.46
C TYR A 166 -25.97 -3.60 9.67
N HIS A 167 -24.65 -3.65 9.84
CA HIS A 167 -23.99 -3.06 11.00
C HIS A 167 -22.63 -2.46 10.66
N LEU A 168 -22.39 -1.23 11.11
CA LEU A 168 -21.06 -0.63 11.08
C LEU A 168 -20.08 -1.43 11.94
N THR A 169 -19.03 -1.97 11.31
CA THR A 169 -18.03 -2.86 11.94
C THR A 169 -16.80 -2.13 12.47
N TYR A 170 -16.78 -0.80 12.40
CA TYR A 170 -15.63 0.02 12.77
C TYR A 170 -15.87 0.92 13.97
N PHE A 171 -14.78 1.28 14.66
CA PHE A 171 -14.79 2.30 15.70
C PHE A 171 -15.10 3.69 15.14
N PRO A 172 -15.67 4.59 15.95
CA PRO A 172 -16.26 5.82 15.44
C PRO A 172 -15.24 6.79 14.87
N SER A 173 -13.99 6.69 15.31
CA SER A 173 -12.91 7.57 14.84
C SER A 173 -12.73 7.56 13.33
N LEU A 174 -12.95 6.41 12.65
CA LEU A 174 -12.80 6.35 11.19
C LEU A 174 -13.79 7.30 10.51
N PHE A 175 -15.09 7.05 10.65
CA PHE A 175 -16.08 7.88 9.97
C PHE A 175 -16.13 9.31 10.50
N LEU A 176 -15.85 9.54 11.80
CA LEU A 176 -15.82 10.90 12.35
C LEU A 176 -14.70 11.75 11.74
N ILE A 177 -13.53 11.17 11.47
CA ILE A 177 -12.44 11.86 10.77
C ILE A 177 -12.80 12.09 9.31
N THR A 178 -13.51 11.15 8.68
CA THR A 178 -13.97 11.22 7.29
C THR A 178 -15.05 12.28 7.05
N VAL A 179 -15.95 12.51 8.02
CA VAL A 179 -17.09 13.45 7.93
C VAL A 179 -16.76 14.82 7.34
N PRO A 180 -15.77 15.60 7.85
CA PRO A 180 -15.48 16.91 7.30
C PRO A 180 -15.06 16.85 5.82
N PHE A 181 -14.35 15.81 5.40
CA PHE A 181 -13.91 15.66 4.01
C PHE A 181 -15.07 15.27 3.10
N VAL A 182 -15.86 14.28 3.50
CA VAL A 182 -17.09 13.90 2.78
C VAL A 182 -18.01 15.10 2.61
N TRP A 183 -18.21 15.89 3.68
CA TRP A 183 -19.02 17.10 3.62
C TRP A 183 -18.51 18.10 2.58
N VAL A 184 -17.20 18.39 2.58
CA VAL A 184 -16.59 19.29 1.57
C VAL A 184 -16.78 18.73 0.16
N PHE A 185 -16.44 17.46 -0.05
CA PHE A 185 -16.47 16.85 -1.38
C PHE A 185 -17.88 16.78 -1.95
N ASP A 186 -18.83 16.31 -1.15
CA ASP A 186 -20.25 16.26 -1.54
C ASP A 186 -20.80 17.67 -1.80
N HIS A 187 -20.39 18.68 -1.03
CA HIS A 187 -20.78 20.08 -1.26
C HIS A 187 -20.35 20.61 -2.63
N PHE A 188 -19.18 20.18 -3.12
CA PHE A 188 -18.67 20.53 -4.45
C PHE A 188 -19.05 19.51 -5.54
N SER A 189 -19.90 18.53 -5.23
CA SER A 189 -20.27 17.44 -6.15
C SER A 189 -19.05 16.65 -6.67
N ILE A 190 -18.02 16.52 -5.85
CA ILE A 190 -16.81 15.73 -6.11
C ILE A 190 -16.94 14.40 -5.38
N THR A 191 -16.58 13.29 -6.02
CA THR A 191 -16.60 11.97 -5.40
C THR A 191 -15.53 11.86 -4.31
N TRP A 192 -15.93 11.50 -3.10
CA TRP A 192 -15.00 11.12 -2.04
C TRP A 192 -14.52 9.67 -2.21
N ASP A 193 -13.24 9.44 -1.93
CA ASP A 193 -12.65 8.12 -1.81
C ASP A 193 -11.84 8.02 -0.52
N GLU A 194 -12.10 7.00 0.29
CA GLU A 194 -11.47 6.85 1.60
C GLU A 194 -9.93 6.73 1.52
N ARG A 195 -9.39 6.29 0.38
CA ARG A 195 -7.94 6.22 0.17
C ARG A 195 -7.27 7.58 0.14
N TYR A 196 -8.01 8.68 -0.01
CA TYR A 196 -7.48 10.02 0.21
C TYR A 196 -7.02 10.26 1.65
N LEU A 197 -7.53 9.52 2.63
CA LEU A 197 -7.01 9.50 4.00
C LEU A 197 -6.00 8.36 4.22
N TYR A 198 -6.29 7.17 3.69
CA TYR A 198 -5.46 5.99 3.98
C TYR A 198 -4.08 6.04 3.31
N LEU A 199 -3.97 6.59 2.10
CA LEU A 199 -2.69 6.71 1.41
C LEU A 199 -1.74 7.69 2.14
N PRO A 200 -2.16 8.91 2.54
CA PRO A 200 -1.34 9.75 3.42
C PRO A 200 -0.98 9.07 4.75
N ALA A 201 -1.90 8.32 5.36
CA ALA A 201 -1.60 7.60 6.60
C ALA A 201 -0.55 6.48 6.41
N PHE A 202 -0.56 5.81 5.25
CA PHE A 202 0.51 4.89 4.84
C PHE A 202 1.86 5.63 4.74
N ILE A 203 1.91 6.77 4.04
CA ILE A 203 3.15 7.56 3.93
C ILE A 203 3.63 8.06 5.30
N ALA A 204 2.71 8.52 6.15
CA ALA A 204 3.02 8.93 7.52
C ALA A 204 3.59 7.76 8.34
N THR A 205 2.97 6.58 8.24
CA THR A 205 3.49 5.34 8.85
C THR A 205 4.94 5.10 8.44
N LEU A 206 5.24 5.14 7.14
CA LEU A 206 6.62 4.93 6.65
C LEU A 206 7.61 5.99 7.15
N ALA A 207 7.16 7.25 7.30
CA ALA A 207 7.98 8.32 7.85
C ALA A 207 8.25 8.17 9.35
N ILE A 208 7.34 7.53 10.09
CA ILE A 208 7.47 7.27 11.53
C ILE A 208 8.40 6.08 11.82
N LEU A 209 8.37 5.02 10.99
CA LEU A 209 9.15 3.79 11.24
C LEU A 209 10.65 4.02 11.55
N PRO A 210 11.39 4.91 10.86
CA PRO A 210 12.78 5.22 11.20
C PRO A 210 12.98 5.71 12.63
N LEU A 211 11.99 6.35 13.23
CA LEU A 211 12.03 6.87 14.60
C LEU A 211 12.00 5.74 15.63
N LEU A 212 11.42 4.58 15.27
CA LEU A 212 11.33 3.41 16.14
C LEU A 212 12.65 2.63 16.26
N VAL A 213 13.64 2.97 15.44
CA VAL A 213 14.88 2.20 15.30
C VAL A 213 16.09 3.02 15.74
N LYS A 214 16.76 2.54 16.79
CA LYS A 214 17.96 3.17 17.36
C LYS A 214 19.16 3.16 16.39
N ARG A 215 19.37 2.05 15.68
CA ARG A 215 20.48 1.87 14.73
C ARG A 215 20.16 2.50 13.36
N PRO A 216 20.87 3.56 12.92
CA PRO A 216 20.56 4.24 11.66
C PRO A 216 20.56 3.32 10.43
N GLU A 217 21.47 2.35 10.40
CA GLU A 217 21.64 1.36 9.33
C GLU A 217 20.43 0.41 9.17
N HIS A 218 19.58 0.28 10.19
CA HIS A 218 18.39 -0.58 10.16
C HIS A 218 17.11 0.18 9.78
N ARG A 219 17.15 1.51 9.72
CA ARG A 219 15.95 2.34 9.51
C ARG A 219 15.29 2.07 8.17
N LEU A 220 16.05 2.13 7.08
CA LEU A 220 15.53 1.87 5.73
C LEU A 220 15.18 0.41 5.51
N ALA A 221 15.84 -0.51 6.22
CA ALA A 221 15.50 -1.93 6.23
C ALA A 221 14.08 -2.15 6.78
N LEU A 222 13.73 -1.51 7.91
CA LEU A 222 12.37 -1.58 8.47
C LEU A 222 11.33 -0.94 7.54
N VAL A 223 11.64 0.24 6.97
CA VAL A 223 10.76 0.90 6.00
C VAL A 223 10.50 0.00 4.80
N ALA A 224 11.54 -0.60 4.22
CA ALA A 224 11.41 -1.52 3.09
C ALA A 224 10.56 -2.75 3.44
N LEU A 225 10.78 -3.35 4.61
CA LEU A 225 10.03 -4.52 5.05
C LEU A 225 8.54 -4.24 5.21
N VAL A 226 8.17 -3.10 5.79
CA VAL A 226 6.77 -2.72 5.99
C VAL A 226 6.13 -2.25 4.68
N ALA A 227 6.79 -1.36 3.94
CA ALA A 227 6.25 -0.76 2.72
C ALA A 227 6.06 -1.78 1.59
N LEU A 228 6.94 -2.78 1.51
CA LEU A 228 6.90 -3.83 0.50
C LEU A 228 6.34 -5.14 1.07
N ASN A 229 5.76 -5.16 2.27
CA ASN A 229 5.21 -6.41 2.79
C ASN A 229 4.14 -6.96 1.81
N PRO A 230 4.29 -8.20 1.29
CA PRO A 230 3.42 -8.75 0.24
C PRO A 230 1.95 -8.81 0.63
N GLN A 231 1.66 -8.86 1.94
CA GLN A 231 0.30 -8.89 2.46
C GLN A 231 -0.24 -7.49 2.72
N LEU A 232 0.59 -6.55 3.18
CA LEU A 232 0.13 -5.22 3.58
C LEU A 232 0.04 -4.24 2.41
N PHE A 233 0.96 -4.29 1.44
CA PHE A 233 0.95 -3.31 0.36
C PHE A 233 -0.33 -3.39 -0.50
N PRO A 234 -0.89 -4.58 -0.83
CA PRO A 234 -2.16 -4.66 -1.55
C PRO A 234 -3.30 -4.04 -0.74
N PHE A 235 -3.30 -4.18 0.58
CA PHE A 235 -4.34 -3.62 1.45
C PHE A 235 -4.44 -2.09 1.33
N VAL A 236 -3.34 -1.39 1.07
CA VAL A 236 -3.36 0.06 0.80
C VAL A 236 -4.08 0.35 -0.52
N VAL A 237 -3.77 -0.40 -1.58
CA VAL A 237 -4.36 -0.25 -2.91
C VAL A 237 -5.87 -0.49 -2.86
N GLU A 238 -6.28 -1.51 -2.11
CA GLU A 238 -7.68 -1.88 -1.86
C GLU A 238 -8.43 -0.83 -1.03
N GLY A 239 -7.73 -0.03 -0.23
CA GLY A 239 -8.34 0.90 0.71
C GLY A 239 -8.76 0.24 2.03
N ARG A 240 -8.00 -0.72 2.54
CA ARG A 240 -8.15 -1.16 3.92
C ARG A 240 -7.52 -0.15 4.88
N ASN A 241 -7.99 -0.14 6.12
CA ASN A 241 -7.66 0.86 7.13
C ASN A 241 -6.44 0.49 8.00
N ASP A 242 -5.75 -0.61 7.72
CA ASP A 242 -4.63 -1.11 8.53
C ASP A 242 -3.58 -0.02 8.79
N PHE A 243 -3.14 0.65 7.73
CA PHE A 243 -2.11 1.70 7.84
C PHE A 243 -2.63 2.98 8.48
N PHE A 244 -3.93 3.23 8.43
CA PHE A 244 -4.53 4.32 9.19
C PHE A 244 -4.36 4.06 10.69
N VAL A 245 -4.64 2.83 11.15
CA VAL A 245 -4.45 2.43 12.55
C VAL A 245 -2.96 2.36 12.92
N LEU A 246 -2.12 1.77 12.05
CA LEU A 246 -0.68 1.67 12.29
C LEU A 246 0.00 3.04 12.41
N ALA A 247 -0.47 4.05 11.70
CA ALA A 247 0.05 5.41 11.83
C ALA A 247 -0.06 5.93 13.27
N PHE A 248 -1.25 5.81 13.89
CA PHE A 248 -1.45 6.22 15.28
C PHE A 248 -0.69 5.33 16.26
N LEU A 249 -0.70 4.01 16.04
CA LEU A 249 -0.01 3.06 16.91
C LEU A 249 1.51 3.35 16.94
N PHE A 250 2.14 3.45 15.78
CA PHE A 250 3.58 3.71 15.69
C PHE A 250 3.94 5.13 16.11
N ALA A 251 3.08 6.12 15.86
CA ALA A 251 3.29 7.46 16.42
C ALA A 251 3.30 7.43 17.96
N GLY A 252 2.34 6.73 18.57
CA GLY A 252 2.28 6.55 20.02
C GLY A 252 3.53 5.87 20.58
N ILE A 253 3.99 4.79 19.95
CA ILE A 253 5.24 4.11 20.36
C ILE A 253 6.44 5.04 20.20
N ALA A 254 6.53 5.77 19.09
CA ALA A 254 7.63 6.71 18.84
C ALA A 254 7.67 7.85 19.87
N LEU A 255 6.51 8.31 20.34
CA LEU A 255 6.41 9.31 21.41
C LEU A 255 6.80 8.72 22.76
N LEU A 256 6.29 7.54 23.10
CA LEU A 256 6.64 6.85 24.35
C LEU A 256 8.14 6.55 24.46
N GLN A 257 8.78 6.18 23.34
CA GLN A 257 10.23 5.96 23.31
C GLN A 257 11.06 7.22 23.56
N ARG A 258 10.48 8.43 23.44
CA ARG A 258 11.20 9.68 23.76
C ARG A 258 11.19 9.99 25.25
N GLU A 259 10.31 9.35 26.03
CA GLU A 259 10.22 9.54 27.48
C GLU A 259 11.23 8.68 28.25
N HIS A 260 11.93 7.75 27.58
CA HIS A 260 12.90 6.80 28.14
C HIS A 260 14.25 6.86 27.42
#